data_AF-A0A950WBJ0-F1
#
_entry.id   AF-A0A950WBJ0-F1
#
_cell.length_a   1.000
_cell.length_b   1.000
_cell.length_c   1.000
_cell.angle_alpha   90.00
_cell.angle_beta   90.00
_cell.angle_gamma   90.00
#
_symmetry.space_group_name_H-M   'P 1'
#
loop_
_entity.id
_entity.type
_entity.pdbx_description
1 polymer ?
#
loop_
_entity_poly.entity_id
_entity_poly.type
_entity_poly.pdbx_seq_one_letter_code
_entity_poly.pdbx_strand_id
1 'polypeptide(L)'
;MQNIVERLLNGDRRALARMVTLIESEAPLAHNYLAELHQHAGRAHIVGVTGAPGAGKSTLVTRLVRELRKRERKVGVVAVDPTSPFTGGAILGDRIRMMELAGDPNVFIRSMASRGSLGGLAASTRDVVRAMDAAGYDPIIIETVGTGQAEVEVMRTA
;
A
#
# COMPACT_ATOMS: atom_id res chain seq x y z
N MET A 1 -24.69 -6.17 13.33
CA MET A 1 -23.77 -5.36 12.49
C MET A 1 -22.59 -6.23 12.15
N GLN A 2 -22.27 -6.42 10.87
CA GLN A 2 -21.07 -7.18 10.48
C GLN A 2 -19.80 -6.46 10.95
N ASN A 3 -18.85 -7.23 11.48
CA ASN A 3 -17.53 -6.73 11.88
C ASN A 3 -16.76 -6.23 10.64
N ILE A 4 -15.80 -5.31 10.82
CA ILE A 4 -14.94 -4.80 9.74
C ILE A 4 -14.23 -5.94 8.99
N VAL A 5 -13.86 -7.03 9.66
CA VAL A 5 -13.21 -8.20 9.05
C VAL A 5 -14.16 -8.90 8.07
N GLU A 6 -15.37 -9.26 8.50
CA GLU A 6 -16.37 -9.90 7.63
C GLU A 6 -16.66 -9.06 6.39
N ARG A 7 -16.81 -7.73 6.57
CA ARG A 7 -17.05 -6.82 5.44
C ARG A 7 -15.87 -6.78 4.48
N LEU A 8 -14.65 -6.74 5.01
CA LEU A 8 -13.42 -6.76 4.21
C LEU A 8 -13.31 -8.05 3.40
N LEU A 9 -13.57 -9.21 4.02
CA LEU A 9 -13.57 -10.52 3.36
C LEU A 9 -14.62 -10.60 2.25
N ASN A 10 -15.75 -9.93 2.42
CA ASN A 10 -16.79 -9.78 1.39
C ASN A 10 -16.45 -8.74 0.31
N GLY A 11 -15.23 -8.20 0.30
CA GLY A 11 -14.74 -7.28 -0.72
C GLY A 11 -15.15 -5.81 -0.51
N ASP A 12 -15.65 -5.43 0.66
CA ASP A 12 -16.02 -4.04 0.95
C ASP A 12 -14.78 -3.14 0.98
N ARG A 13 -14.64 -2.32 -0.06
CA ARG A 13 -13.54 -1.36 -0.23
C ARG A 13 -13.43 -0.35 0.92
N ARG A 14 -14.55 0.06 1.53
CA ARG A 14 -14.55 0.99 2.68
C ARG A 14 -14.07 0.29 3.95
N ALA A 15 -14.41 -0.98 4.13
CA ALA A 15 -13.89 -1.78 5.23
C ALA A 15 -12.37 -1.97 5.10
N LEU A 16 -11.86 -2.26 3.89
CA LEU A 16 -10.42 -2.29 3.63
C LEU A 16 -9.76 -0.95 3.93
N ALA A 17 -10.30 0.16 3.44
CA ALA A 17 -9.74 1.49 3.71
C ALA A 17 -9.68 1.81 5.22
N ARG A 18 -10.71 1.44 5.99
CA ARG A 18 -10.72 1.59 7.45
C ARG A 18 -9.70 0.68 8.14
N MET A 19 -9.55 -0.56 7.67
CA MET A 19 -8.54 -1.49 8.17
C MET A 19 -7.13 -0.92 7.99
N VAL A 20 -6.83 -0.40 6.79
CA VAL A 20 -5.56 0.27 6.49
C VAL A 20 -5.32 1.44 7.45
N THR A 21 -6.33 2.28 7.72
CA THR A 21 -6.20 3.36 8.70
C THR A 21 -5.83 2.84 10.09
N LEU A 22 -6.50 1.78 10.57
CA LEU A 22 -6.22 1.18 11.89
C LEU A 22 -4.80 0.62 11.98
N ILE A 23 -4.33 -0.02 10.90
CA ILE A 23 -2.96 -0.53 10.79
C ILE A 23 -1.94 0.61 10.85
N GLU A 24 -2.16 1.68 10.07
CA GLU A 24 -1.24 2.81 10.01
C GLU A 24 -1.23 3.65 11.30
N SER A 25 -2.34 3.70 12.03
CA SER A 25 -2.41 4.37 13.33
C SER A 25 -1.89 3.50 14.48
N GLU A 26 -1.43 2.28 14.21
CA GLU A 26 -1.00 1.29 15.22
C GLU A 26 -2.07 1.08 16.29
N ALA A 27 -3.35 1.11 15.89
CA ALA A 27 -4.45 0.99 16.83
C ALA A 27 -4.38 -0.38 17.51
N PRO A 28 -4.56 -0.49 18.85
CA PRO A 28 -4.56 -1.78 19.54
C PRO A 28 -5.52 -2.79 18.92
N LEU A 29 -6.69 -2.30 18.47
CA LEU A 29 -7.72 -3.09 17.81
C LEU A 29 -7.28 -3.69 16.46
N ALA A 30 -6.31 -3.09 15.77
CA ALA A 30 -5.79 -3.61 14.50
C ALA A 30 -5.17 -5.01 14.67
N HIS A 31 -4.51 -5.27 15.80
CA HIS A 31 -3.88 -6.57 16.08
C HIS A 31 -4.90 -7.70 16.11
N ASN A 32 -6.05 -7.48 16.75
CA ASN A 32 -7.12 -8.48 16.83
C ASN A 32 -7.68 -8.81 15.44
N TYR A 33 -7.90 -7.78 14.62
CA TYR A 33 -8.40 -7.98 13.27
C TYR A 33 -7.36 -8.62 12.34
N LEU A 34 -6.08 -8.25 12.46
CA LEU A 34 -5.00 -8.87 11.68
C LEU A 34 -4.84 -10.36 12.02
N ALA A 35 -5.00 -10.73 13.30
CA ALA A 35 -4.99 -12.13 13.70
C ALA A 35 -6.13 -12.93 13.05
N GLU A 36 -7.32 -12.35 12.97
CA GLU A 36 -8.48 -12.94 12.28
C GLU A 36 -8.24 -13.06 10.76
N LEU A 37 -7.69 -12.02 10.14
CA LEU A 37 -7.36 -12.02 8.70
C LEU A 37 -6.25 -13.00 8.31
N HIS A 38 -5.41 -13.41 9.26
CA HIS A 38 -4.24 -14.27 8.98
C HIS A 38 -4.62 -15.58 8.27
N GLN A 39 -5.80 -16.15 8.57
CA GLN A 39 -6.28 -17.38 7.92
C GLN A 39 -6.80 -17.19 6.49
N HIS A 40 -7.00 -15.93 6.07
CA HIS A 40 -7.59 -15.56 4.79
C HIS A 40 -6.58 -14.92 3.80
N ALA A 41 -5.35 -14.66 4.24
CA ALA A 41 -4.26 -14.13 3.43
C ALA A 41 -3.23 -15.23 3.04
N GLY A 42 -2.21 -14.86 2.27
CA GLY A 42 -1.14 -15.72 1.78
C GLY A 42 -1.36 -16.28 0.37
N ARG A 43 -2.31 -15.75 -0.40
CA ARG A 43 -2.66 -16.28 -1.74
C ARG A 43 -2.24 -15.35 -2.87
N ALA A 44 -2.22 -14.04 -2.63
CA ALA A 44 -1.93 -13.05 -3.66
C ALA A 44 -0.47 -13.13 -4.14
N HIS A 45 -0.27 -12.92 -5.44
CA HIS A 45 1.07 -12.74 -6.00
C HIS A 45 1.60 -11.34 -5.66
N ILE A 46 2.72 -11.28 -4.92
CA ILE A 46 3.32 -10.02 -4.47
C ILE A 46 4.49 -9.63 -5.38
N VAL A 47 4.40 -8.45 -6.00
CA VAL A 47 5.42 -7.92 -6.91
C VAL A 47 6.04 -6.67 -6.31
N GLY A 48 7.34 -6.71 -6.03
CA GLY A 48 8.11 -5.53 -5.63
C GLY A 48 8.69 -4.79 -6.84
N VAL A 49 8.51 -3.47 -6.89
CA VAL A 49 9.10 -2.58 -7.90
C VAL A 49 9.98 -1.56 -7.19
N THR A 50 11.28 -1.61 -7.48
CA THR A 50 12.30 -0.73 -6.88
C THR A 50 13.21 -0.14 -7.97
N GLY A 51 14.11 0.76 -7.58
CA GLY A 51 15.03 1.46 -8.49
C GLY A 51 15.16 2.94 -8.16
N ALA A 52 16.12 3.60 -8.81
CA ALA A 52 16.49 4.98 -8.53
C ALA A 52 15.30 5.96 -8.65
N PRO A 53 15.33 7.11 -7.94
CA PRO A 53 14.45 8.24 -8.21
C PRO A 53 14.47 8.61 -9.70
N GLY A 54 13.32 8.94 -10.29
CA GLY A 54 13.24 9.31 -11.70
C GLY A 54 13.34 8.16 -12.71
N ALA A 55 13.61 6.91 -12.30
CA ALA A 55 13.72 5.75 -13.20
C ALA A 55 12.39 5.32 -13.86
N GLY A 56 11.29 6.04 -13.62
CA GLY A 56 9.98 5.73 -14.21
C GLY A 56 9.20 4.62 -13.51
N LYS A 57 9.53 4.27 -12.26
CA LYS A 57 8.84 3.23 -11.47
C LYS A 57 7.32 3.42 -11.44
N SER A 58 6.84 4.60 -11.05
CA SER A 58 5.40 4.85 -10.95
C SER A 58 4.72 4.81 -12.32
N THR A 59 5.42 5.23 -13.38
CA THR A 59 4.94 5.08 -14.76
C THR A 59 4.82 3.61 -15.15
N LEU A 60 5.83 2.79 -14.85
CA LEU A 60 5.80 1.35 -15.08
C LEU A 60 4.66 0.68 -14.30
N VAL A 61 4.53 0.97 -13.01
CA VAL A 61 3.45 0.43 -12.15
C VAL A 61 2.09 0.82 -12.72
N THR A 62 1.89 2.09 -13.11
CA THR A 62 0.63 2.54 -13.70
C THR A 62 0.30 1.77 -14.98
N ARG A 63 1.27 1.60 -15.88
CA ARG A 63 1.07 0.83 -17.13
C ARG A 63 0.81 -0.65 -16.85
N LEU A 64 1.51 -1.24 -15.88
CA LEU A 64 1.32 -2.63 -15.47
C LEU A 64 -0.08 -2.85 -14.90
N VAL A 65 -0.56 -1.97 -14.03
CA VAL A 65 -1.93 -2.03 -13.49
C VAL A 65 -2.95 -1.97 -14.61
N ARG A 66 -2.79 -1.05 -15.58
CA ARG A 66 -3.71 -0.96 -16.74
C ARG A 66 -3.75 -2.24 -17.55
N GLU A 67 -2.61 -2.87 -17.78
CA GLU A 67 -2.53 -4.13 -18.51
C GLU A 67 -3.16 -5.29 -17.73
N LEU A 68 -2.95 -5.36 -16.41
CA LEU A 68 -3.60 -6.33 -15.54
C LEU A 68 -5.13 -6.13 -15.50
N ARG A 69 -5.60 -4.88 -15.52
CA ARG A 69 -7.02 -4.56 -15.57
C ARG A 69 -7.69 -4.94 -16.87
N LYS A 70 -7.01 -4.83 -18.02
CA LYS A 70 -7.50 -5.40 -19.29
C LYS A 70 -7.67 -6.92 -19.24
N ARG A 71 -6.96 -7.59 -18.34
CA ARG A 71 -7.06 -9.03 -18.05
C ARG A 71 -7.99 -9.32 -16.86
N GLU A 72 -8.84 -8.36 -16.51
CA GLU A 72 -9.87 -8.44 -15.47
C GLU A 72 -9.34 -8.71 -14.04
N ARG A 73 -8.03 -8.58 -13.80
CA ARG A 73 -7.40 -8.85 -12.49
C ARG A 73 -7.74 -7.78 -11.46
N LYS A 74 -8.11 -8.14 -10.24
CA LYS A 74 -8.31 -7.17 -9.13
C LYS A 74 -6.95 -6.81 -8.53
N VAL A 75 -6.49 -5.57 -8.65
CA VAL A 75 -5.08 -5.19 -8.37
C VAL A 75 -4.96 -4.32 -7.13
N GLY A 76 -4.11 -4.72 -6.20
CA GLY A 76 -3.69 -3.90 -5.07
C GLY A 76 -2.38 -3.18 -5.38
N VAL A 77 -2.23 -1.93 -4.93
CA VAL A 77 -0.99 -1.17 -5.04
C VAL A 77 -0.67 -0.52 -3.69
N VAL A 78 0.53 -0.78 -3.19
CA VAL A 78 1.13 -0.05 -2.07
C VAL A 78 2.31 0.75 -2.59
N ALA A 79 2.16 2.07 -2.64
CA ALA A 79 3.24 2.98 -2.95
C ALA A 79 3.91 3.41 -1.63
N VAL A 80 5.20 3.11 -1.47
CA VAL A 80 5.96 3.49 -0.28
C VAL A 80 6.72 4.77 -0.60
N ASP A 81 6.32 5.86 0.06
CA ASP A 81 6.91 7.18 -0.08
C ASP A 81 7.86 7.49 1.12
N PRO A 82 8.80 8.44 1.00
CA PRO A 82 9.52 8.98 2.14
C PRO A 82 8.56 9.47 3.23
N THR A 83 9.01 9.34 4.48
CA THR A 83 8.29 9.91 5.62
C THR A 83 8.47 11.41 5.69
N SER A 84 7.35 12.14 5.71
CA SER A 84 7.32 13.57 6.00
C SER A 84 7.94 13.87 7.36
N PRO A 85 8.92 14.78 7.46
CA PRO A 85 9.51 15.16 8.74
C PRO A 85 8.53 15.93 9.64
N PHE A 86 7.48 16.54 9.07
CA PHE A 86 6.51 17.33 9.81
C PHE A 86 5.33 16.53 10.35
N THR A 87 4.85 15.56 9.57
CA THR A 87 3.60 14.83 9.88
C THR A 87 3.81 13.37 10.22
N GLY A 88 4.99 12.79 9.93
CA GLY A 88 5.25 11.35 10.07
C GLY A 88 4.53 10.48 9.02
N GLY A 89 3.66 11.06 8.20
CA GLY A 89 2.93 10.39 7.11
C GLY A 89 3.72 10.32 5.80
N ALA A 90 3.08 9.74 4.78
CA ALA A 90 3.64 9.64 3.43
C ALA A 90 3.64 11.01 2.75
N ILE A 91 4.72 11.36 2.07
CA ILE A 91 4.71 12.46 1.10
C ILE A 91 3.96 11.93 -0.14
N LEU A 92 2.73 12.39 -0.38
CA LEU A 92 1.75 11.85 -1.37
C LEU A 92 2.18 11.91 -2.86
N GLY A 93 3.47 12.04 -3.15
CA GLY A 93 4.01 12.27 -4.49
C GLY A 93 3.65 11.16 -5.49
N ASP A 94 3.80 9.90 -5.09
CA ASP A 94 3.58 8.78 -6.02
C ASP A 94 2.09 8.54 -6.27
N ARG A 95 1.22 8.81 -5.28
CA ARG A 95 -0.24 8.72 -5.44
C ARG A 95 -0.79 9.69 -6.48
N ILE A 96 -0.29 10.92 -6.52
CA ILE A 96 -0.76 11.93 -7.48
C ILE A 96 -0.50 11.44 -8.91
N ARG A 97 0.62 10.75 -9.14
CA ARG A 97 0.99 10.18 -10.45
C ARG A 97 0.12 9.00 -10.87
N MET A 98 -0.60 8.38 -9.93
CA MET A 98 -1.50 7.23 -10.16
C MET A 98 -2.99 7.59 -10.08
N MET A 99 -3.34 8.89 -10.03
CA MET A 99 -4.73 9.37 -9.96
C MET A 99 -5.62 8.81 -11.08
N GLU A 100 -5.06 8.55 -12.26
CA GLU A 100 -5.80 7.97 -13.39
C GLU A 100 -6.38 6.57 -13.10
N LEU A 101 -5.84 5.86 -12.09
CA LEU A 101 -6.30 4.54 -11.66
C LEU A 101 -7.32 4.61 -10.52
N ALA A 102 -7.47 5.75 -9.86
CA ALA A 102 -8.22 5.87 -8.61
C ALA A 102 -9.74 5.64 -8.75
N GLY A 103 -10.27 5.70 -9.98
CA GLY A 103 -11.67 5.47 -10.31
C GLY A 103 -12.06 4.01 -10.58
N ASP A 104 -11.10 3.10 -10.76
CA ASP A 104 -11.42 1.69 -11.03
C ASP A 104 -11.80 0.97 -9.71
N PRO A 105 -13.01 0.42 -9.57
CA PRO A 105 -13.44 -0.27 -8.35
C PRO A 105 -12.58 -1.49 -8.00
N ASN A 106 -11.92 -2.09 -9.00
CA ASN A 106 -11.05 -3.26 -8.87
C ASN A 106 -9.56 -2.88 -8.70
N VAL A 107 -9.24 -1.60 -8.55
CA VAL A 107 -7.89 -1.13 -8.23
C VAL A 107 -7.89 -0.42 -6.89
N PHE A 108 -7.12 -0.90 -5.91
CA PHE A 108 -6.97 -0.23 -4.62
C PHE A 108 -5.54 0.25 -4.43
N ILE A 109 -5.37 1.55 -4.22
CA ILE A 109 -4.06 2.21 -4.10
C ILE A 109 -3.94 2.85 -2.73
N ARG A 110 -2.85 2.55 -2.03
CA ARG A 110 -2.48 3.22 -0.79
C ARG A 110 -1.04 3.74 -0.87
N SER A 111 -0.85 5.02 -0.56
CA SER A 111 0.48 5.56 -0.21
C SER A 111 0.76 5.33 1.26
N MET A 112 1.94 4.82 1.56
CA MET A 112 2.42 4.52 2.91
C MET A 112 3.76 5.19 3.14
N ALA A 113 3.99 5.64 4.38
CA ALA A 113 5.27 6.22 4.75
C ALA A 113 6.28 5.09 5.03
N SER A 114 7.54 5.27 4.61
CA SER A 114 8.64 4.35 4.93
C SER A 114 8.95 4.23 6.44
N ARG A 115 8.59 5.23 7.25
CA ARG A 115 8.78 5.31 8.72
C ARG A 115 10.22 4.99 9.17
N GLY A 116 11.21 5.45 8.41
CA GLY A 116 12.63 5.25 8.74
C GLY A 116 13.15 3.84 8.50
N SER A 117 12.39 2.96 7.83
CA SER A 117 12.90 1.67 7.37
C SER A 117 13.85 1.85 6.17
N LEU A 118 15.13 2.15 6.47
CA LEU A 118 16.21 2.24 5.49
C LEU A 118 16.38 0.88 4.79
N GLY A 119 15.93 0.78 3.54
CA GLY A 119 16.09 -0.41 2.68
C GLY A 119 15.08 -1.54 2.91
N GLY A 120 14.07 -1.32 3.75
CA GLY A 120 13.04 -2.33 4.07
C GLY A 120 11.61 -1.80 3.91
N LEU A 121 10.63 -2.70 4.01
CA LEU A 121 9.22 -2.33 4.12
C LEU A 121 8.85 -2.24 5.60
N ALA A 122 8.11 -1.19 5.98
CA ALA A 122 7.56 -1.07 7.34
C ALA A 122 6.67 -2.27 7.67
N ALA A 123 6.57 -2.63 8.96
CA ALA A 123 5.68 -3.72 9.41
C ALA A 123 4.22 -3.47 8.96
N SER A 124 3.77 -2.22 9.07
CA SER A 124 2.46 -1.79 8.59
C SER A 124 2.24 -2.02 7.09
N THR A 125 3.29 -1.92 6.26
CA THR A 125 3.19 -2.26 4.83
C THR A 125 2.86 -3.73 4.62
N ARG A 126 3.50 -4.63 5.39
CA ARG A 126 3.21 -6.08 5.31
C ARG A 126 1.79 -6.38 5.75
N ASP A 127 1.30 -5.71 6.78
CA ASP A 127 -0.06 -5.90 7.29
C ASP A 127 -1.12 -5.34 6.34
N VAL A 128 -0.85 -4.22 5.68
CA VAL A 128 -1.70 -3.69 4.61
C VAL A 128 -1.75 -4.65 3.42
N VAL A 129 -0.61 -5.24 3.02
CA VAL A 129 -0.57 -6.25 1.95
C VAL A 129 -1.43 -7.47 2.33
N ARG A 130 -1.34 -7.95 3.57
CA ARG A 130 -2.20 -9.05 4.08
C ARG A 130 -3.68 -8.69 4.03
N ALA A 131 -4.03 -7.46 4.42
CA ALA A 131 -5.42 -6.99 4.36
C ALA A 131 -5.94 -6.89 2.92
N MET A 132 -5.10 -6.48 1.96
CA MET A 132 -5.45 -6.50 0.53
C MET A 132 -5.64 -7.91 0.00
N ASP A 133 -4.75 -8.83 0.36
CA ASP A 133 -4.83 -10.25 -0.05
C ASP A 133 -6.14 -10.88 0.46
N ALA A 134 -6.42 -10.72 1.76
CA ALA A 134 -7.67 -11.19 2.35
C ALA A 134 -8.92 -10.54 1.74
N ALA A 135 -8.83 -9.32 1.21
CA ALA A 135 -9.90 -8.65 0.47
C ALA A 135 -10.00 -9.09 -1.02
N GLY A 136 -9.20 -10.07 -1.43
CA GLY A 136 -9.22 -10.68 -2.77
C GLY A 136 -8.47 -9.90 -3.85
N TYR A 137 -7.54 -9.01 -3.49
CA TYR A 137 -6.67 -8.36 -4.47
C TYR A 137 -5.50 -9.28 -4.85
N ASP A 138 -5.36 -9.58 -6.14
CA ASP A 138 -4.31 -10.42 -6.70
C ASP A 138 -4.08 -10.07 -8.19
N PRO A 139 -2.91 -9.50 -8.57
CA PRO A 139 -1.71 -9.34 -7.76
C PRO A 139 -1.74 -8.08 -6.86
N ILE A 140 -0.77 -8.03 -5.93
CA ILE A 140 -0.48 -6.84 -5.11
C ILE A 140 0.92 -6.34 -5.47
N ILE A 141 0.99 -5.09 -5.93
CA ILE A 141 2.22 -4.43 -6.36
C ILE A 141 2.71 -3.51 -5.24
N ILE A 142 3.97 -3.60 -4.88
CA ILE A 142 4.62 -2.72 -3.91
C ILE A 142 5.67 -1.89 -4.64
N GLU A 143 5.43 -0.58 -4.76
CA GLU A 143 6.44 0.36 -5.26
C GLU A 143 7.25 0.90 -4.06
N THR A 144 8.57 0.78 -4.09
CA THR A 144 9.42 1.30 -3.01
C THR A 144 9.90 2.72 -3.29
N VAL A 145 10.28 3.40 -2.21
CA VAL A 145 11.10 4.62 -2.24
C VAL A 145 12.30 4.41 -3.16
N GLY A 146 12.66 5.44 -3.94
CA GLY A 146 13.84 5.37 -4.80
C GLY A 146 15.12 5.27 -4.00
N THR A 147 16.05 4.39 -4.41
CA THR A 147 17.40 4.30 -3.82
C THR A 147 18.12 5.65 -3.98
N GLY A 148 18.18 6.46 -2.92
CA GLY A 148 18.83 7.78 -2.97
C GLY A 148 18.01 8.97 -2.48
N GLN A 149 16.83 8.80 -1.87
CA GLN A 149 16.10 9.92 -1.26
C GLN A 149 16.67 10.38 0.11
N ALA A 150 18.00 10.52 0.20
CA ALA A 150 18.69 11.10 1.36
C ALA A 150 18.34 12.59 1.58
N GLU A 151 17.82 13.27 0.56
CA GLU A 151 17.42 14.69 0.61
C GLU A 151 16.37 14.98 1.70
N VAL A 152 15.48 14.03 2.00
CA VAL A 152 14.48 14.18 3.09
C VAL A 152 15.12 14.02 4.47
N GLU A 153 16.22 13.27 4.60
CA GLU A 153 16.99 13.20 5.85
C GLU A 153 17.80 14.47 6.11
N VAL A 154 18.30 15.15 5.07
CA VAL A 154 18.97 16.45 5.21
C VAL A 154 18.04 17.46 5.89
N MET A 155 16.74 17.45 5.58
CA MET A 155 15.75 18.31 6.25
C MET A 155 15.61 18.07 7.76
N ARG A 156 16.09 16.93 8.30
CA ARG A 156 16.09 16.67 9.76
C ARG A 156 17.32 17.22 10.49
N THR A 157 18.32 17.71 9.76
CA THR A 157 19.59 18.20 10.31
C THR A 157 19.62 19.73 10.42
N ALA A 158 18.57 20.42 9.97
CA ALA A 158 18.43 21.88 10.00
C ALA A 158 17.28 22.31 10.93
#